data_AF-A0A060BW65-F1
#
_entry.id   AF-A0A060BW65-F1
#
_cell.length_a   1.000
_cell.length_b   1.000
_cell.length_c   1.000
_cell.angle_alpha   90.00
_cell.angle_beta   90.00
_cell.angle_gamma   90.00
#
_symmetry.space_group_name_H-M   'P 1'
#
loop_
_entity.id
_entity.type
_entity.pdbx_description
1 polymer ?
#
loop_
_entity_poly.entity_id
_entity_poly.type
_entity_poly.pdbx_seq_one_letter_code
_entity_poly.pdbx_strand_id
1 'polypeptide(L)'
;MQLTGESFQKLRGFGGCFNELGYQALTEYLDEDDRETVYRELFSPDEMNFTFNRTPVGANDFVTEWYSYDEHDGDYAMEHFSVAHDDSTLVPYIRHAQRYQPDMQLFASPWSPPTW
;
A
#
# COMPACT_ATOMS: atom_id res chain seq x y z
N MET A 1 -31.07 5.51 14.27
CA MET A 1 -30.78 5.47 12.82
C MET A 1 -31.93 4.72 12.15
N GLN A 2 -32.60 5.31 11.16
CA GLN A 2 -33.75 4.70 10.47
C GLN A 2 -33.37 4.50 9.00
N LEU A 3 -33.48 3.27 8.49
CA LEU A 3 -33.17 2.94 7.10
C LEU A 3 -34.39 3.29 6.22
N THR A 4 -34.21 4.13 5.20
CA THR A 4 -35.30 4.63 4.35
C THR A 4 -35.65 3.70 3.19
N GLY A 5 -34.79 2.71 2.89
CA GLY A 5 -34.93 1.82 1.72
C GLY A 5 -34.48 2.45 0.40
N GLU A 6 -34.10 3.72 0.40
CA GLU A 6 -33.53 4.40 -0.76
C GLU A 6 -32.11 3.90 -1.05
N SER A 7 -31.76 3.74 -2.32
CA SER A 7 -30.44 3.30 -2.77
C SER A 7 -29.74 4.42 -3.54
N PHE A 8 -28.45 4.59 -3.28
CA PHE A 8 -27.61 5.62 -3.90
C PHE A 8 -26.39 5.00 -4.59
N GLN A 9 -25.24 5.68 -4.57
CA GLN A 9 -24.01 5.21 -5.18
C GLN A 9 -23.54 3.88 -4.58
N LYS A 10 -22.93 3.05 -5.43
CA LYS A 10 -22.20 1.87 -4.97
C LYS A 10 -20.90 2.31 -4.32
N LEU A 11 -20.58 1.73 -3.17
CA LEU A 11 -19.28 1.88 -2.54
C LEU A 11 -18.30 0.91 -3.19
N ARG A 12 -17.12 1.41 -3.55
CA ARG A 12 -16.08 0.60 -4.21
C ARG A 12 -15.40 -0.37 -3.25
N GLY A 13 -15.31 0.02 -1.98
CA GLY A 13 -14.69 -0.74 -0.92
C GLY A 13 -14.18 0.20 0.18
N PHE A 14 -13.56 -0.40 1.19
CA PHE A 14 -12.87 0.29 2.27
C PHE A 14 -11.50 -0.33 2.45
N GLY A 15 -10.56 0.44 3.00
CA GLY A 15 -9.20 -0.03 3.22
C GLY A 15 -8.28 1.02 3.81
N GLY A 16 -6.99 0.70 3.81
CA GLY A 16 -5.92 1.53 4.32
C GLY A 16 -4.92 1.97 3.25
N CYS A 17 -3.80 2.50 3.70
CA CYS A 17 -2.66 2.86 2.85
C CYS A 17 -1.46 1.99 3.22
N PHE A 18 -0.85 1.35 2.22
CA PHE A 18 0.47 0.76 2.36
C PHE A 18 1.50 1.89 2.32
N ASN A 19 2.33 1.99 3.35
CA ASN A 19 3.45 2.92 3.43
C ASN A 19 4.62 2.23 4.12
N GLU A 20 5.82 2.74 3.90
CA GLU A 20 7.05 2.07 4.30
C GLU A 20 7.25 2.09 5.82
N LEU A 21 6.95 3.20 6.51
CA LEU A 21 6.99 3.23 7.98
C LEU A 21 5.96 2.27 8.61
N GLY A 22 4.82 2.05 7.98
CA GLY A 22 3.84 1.05 8.39
C GLY A 22 4.36 -0.37 8.19
N TYR A 23 5.06 -0.62 7.08
CA TYR A 23 5.74 -1.90 6.87
C TYR A 23 6.83 -2.14 7.91
N GLN A 24 7.69 -1.14 8.13
CA GLN A 24 8.75 -1.18 9.12
C GLN A 24 8.19 -1.49 10.51
N ALA A 25 7.08 -0.85 10.89
CA ALA A 25 6.45 -1.10 12.17
C ALA A 25 6.02 -2.57 12.34
N LEU A 26 5.51 -3.20 11.28
CA LEU A 26 5.13 -4.60 11.28
C LEU A 26 6.34 -5.54 11.28
N THR A 27 7.43 -5.17 10.62
CA THR A 27 8.58 -6.08 10.42
C THR A 27 9.67 -5.96 11.48
N GLU A 28 9.84 -4.77 12.08
CA GLU A 28 10.91 -4.52 13.05
C GLU A 28 10.45 -4.60 14.51
N TYR A 29 9.16 -4.34 14.78
CA TYR A 29 8.65 -4.22 16.16
C TYR A 29 7.67 -5.31 16.58
N LEU A 30 7.18 -6.13 15.65
CA LEU A 30 6.31 -7.27 15.95
C LEU A 30 7.05 -8.58 15.69
N ASP A 31 6.72 -9.59 16.49
CA ASP A 31 7.07 -10.97 16.12
C ASP A 31 6.16 -11.48 14.99
N GLU A 32 6.45 -12.68 14.50
CA GLU A 32 5.75 -13.25 13.36
C GLU A 32 4.26 -13.49 13.65
N ASP A 33 3.91 -13.95 14.85
CA ASP A 33 2.54 -14.29 15.22
C ASP A 33 1.67 -13.03 15.37
N ASP A 34 2.20 -11.98 16.01
CA ASP A 34 1.53 -10.68 16.14
C ASP A 34 1.38 -10.02 14.76
N ARG A 35 2.41 -10.10 13.92
CA ARG A 35 2.35 -9.56 12.55
C ARG A 35 1.28 -10.28 11.71
N GLU A 36 1.21 -11.60 11.75
CA GLU A 36 0.17 -12.37 11.05
C GLU A 36 -1.23 -12.01 11.58
N THR A 37 -1.35 -11.79 12.88
CA THR A 37 -2.61 -11.34 13.50
C THR A 37 -3.07 -10.01 12.90
N VAL A 38 -2.17 -9.02 12.76
CA VAL A 38 -2.52 -7.73 12.13
C VAL A 38 -2.97 -7.91 10.67
N TYR A 39 -2.26 -8.71 9.88
CA TYR A 39 -2.68 -8.95 8.49
C TYR A 39 -4.06 -9.63 8.40
N ARG A 40 -4.29 -10.64 9.23
CA ARG A 40 -5.57 -11.35 9.28
C ARG A 40 -6.70 -10.40 9.67
N GLU A 41 -6.53 -9.61 10.73
CA GLU A 41 -7.57 -8.70 11.22
C GLU A 41 -7.92 -7.59 10.23
N LEU A 42 -6.93 -7.06 9.51
CA LEU A 42 -7.17 -6.01 8.52
C LEU A 42 -7.78 -6.55 7.21
N PHE A 43 -7.31 -7.70 6.72
CA PHE A 43 -7.58 -8.14 5.35
C PHE A 43 -8.51 -9.35 5.23
N SER A 44 -8.64 -10.21 6.26
CA SER A 44 -9.49 -11.40 6.16
C SER A 44 -10.97 -11.01 5.91
N PRO A 45 -11.70 -11.77 5.05
CA PRO A 45 -13.13 -11.59 4.85
C PRO A 45 -13.98 -11.72 6.12
N ASP A 46 -13.48 -12.46 7.11
CA ASP A 46 -14.14 -12.68 8.40
C ASP A 46 -13.87 -11.57 9.44
N GLU A 47 -13.01 -10.59 9.10
CA GLU A 47 -12.58 -9.51 9.98
C GLU A 47 -12.92 -8.13 9.36
N MET A 48 -11.98 -7.17 9.28
CA MET A 48 -12.25 -5.84 8.70
C MET A 48 -12.42 -5.87 7.18
N ASN A 49 -11.90 -6.90 6.51
CA ASN A 49 -12.06 -7.15 5.07
C ASN A 49 -11.69 -5.95 4.18
N PHE A 50 -10.48 -5.42 4.34
CA PHE A 50 -9.98 -4.32 3.51
C PHE A 50 -9.83 -4.75 2.04
N THR A 51 -10.70 -4.20 1.19
CA THR A 51 -10.86 -4.57 -0.23
C THR A 51 -10.44 -3.48 -1.21
N PHE A 52 -10.27 -2.23 -0.76
CA PHE A 52 -9.84 -1.11 -1.59
C PHE A 52 -8.79 -0.28 -0.87
N ASN A 53 -7.53 -0.47 -1.23
CA ASN A 53 -6.37 0.07 -0.53
C ASN A 53 -5.55 1.00 -1.43
N ARG A 54 -4.70 1.81 -0.78
CA ARG A 54 -3.82 2.77 -1.44
C ARG A 54 -2.35 2.34 -1.37
N THR A 55 -1.58 2.64 -2.42
CA THR A 55 -0.11 2.61 -2.38
C THR A 55 0.46 3.94 -2.93
N PRO A 56 1.57 4.47 -2.39
CA PRO A 56 2.29 5.56 -3.05
C PRO A 56 2.97 5.09 -4.33
N VAL A 57 3.33 6.05 -5.18
CA VAL A 57 4.26 5.89 -6.31
C VAL A 57 5.48 6.74 -5.99
N GLY A 58 6.63 6.11 -5.71
CA GLY A 58 7.80 6.77 -5.15
C GLY A 58 7.63 7.19 -3.68
N ALA A 59 8.57 7.98 -3.17
CA ALA A 59 8.51 8.42 -1.78
C ALA A 59 7.30 9.30 -1.47
N ASN A 60 6.74 9.09 -0.27
CA ASN A 60 5.82 10.01 0.39
C ASN A 60 6.40 10.52 1.71
N ASP A 61 5.59 11.12 2.57
CA ASP A 61 5.96 11.57 3.91
C ASP A 61 6.10 10.45 4.96
N PHE A 62 5.71 9.21 4.61
CA PHE A 62 5.79 8.01 5.47
C PHE A 62 6.80 6.98 4.93
N VAL A 63 7.95 7.47 4.47
CA VAL A 63 9.11 6.66 4.07
C VAL A 63 10.28 6.83 5.04
N THR A 64 11.20 5.87 5.04
CA THR A 64 12.41 5.98 5.87
C THR A 64 13.43 6.94 5.27
N GLU A 65 13.49 6.99 3.93
CA GLU A 65 14.32 7.91 3.17
C GLU A 65 13.61 8.35 1.88
N TRP A 66 13.96 9.53 1.39
CA TRP A 66 13.39 10.05 0.15
C TRP A 66 13.98 9.33 -1.07
N TYR A 67 13.13 9.00 -2.05
CA TYR A 67 13.50 8.40 -3.33
C TYR A 67 12.45 8.71 -4.41
N SER A 68 12.85 8.58 -5.68
CA SER A 68 11.93 8.38 -6.80
C SER A 68 12.37 7.14 -7.58
N TYR A 69 11.57 6.70 -8.55
CA TYR A 69 11.93 5.56 -9.38
C TYR A 69 12.95 5.89 -10.48
N ASP A 70 13.27 7.17 -10.70
CA ASP A 70 14.19 7.56 -11.76
C ASP A 70 14.88 8.89 -11.43
N GLU A 71 16.01 8.86 -10.73
CA GLU A 71 16.80 10.05 -10.37
C GLU A 71 17.99 10.29 -11.32
N HIS A 72 17.94 9.77 -12.55
CA HIS A 72 18.99 10.02 -13.53
C HIS A 72 18.66 11.22 -14.43
N ASP A 73 19.30 12.36 -14.18
CA ASP A 73 19.05 13.62 -14.91
C ASP A 73 19.08 13.44 -16.44
N GLY A 74 18.01 13.89 -17.09
CA GLY A 74 17.80 13.82 -18.53
C GLY A 74 17.35 12.47 -19.08
N ASP A 75 17.01 11.48 -18.24
CA ASP A 75 16.55 10.15 -18.67
C ASP A 75 15.08 10.12 -19.16
N TYR A 76 14.75 10.93 -20.16
CA TYR A 76 13.39 10.96 -20.72
C TYR A 76 12.98 9.63 -21.38
N ALA A 77 13.93 8.72 -21.61
CA ALA A 77 13.70 7.40 -22.15
C ALA A 77 13.37 6.34 -21.06
N MET A 78 13.51 6.70 -19.77
CA MET A 78 13.29 5.83 -18.62
C MET A 78 14.22 4.60 -18.61
N GLU A 79 15.46 4.74 -19.10
CA GLU A 79 16.45 3.65 -19.15
C GLU A 79 16.92 3.21 -17.75
N HIS A 80 16.84 4.10 -16.78
CA HIS A 80 17.26 3.91 -15.38
C HIS A 80 16.09 3.75 -14.40
N PHE A 81 14.85 3.72 -14.88
CA PHE A 81 13.67 3.48 -14.06
C PHE A 81 13.79 2.17 -13.26
N SER A 82 13.56 2.26 -11.94
CA SER A 82 13.65 1.12 -11.03
C SER A 82 12.69 1.23 -9.86
N VAL A 83 12.06 0.09 -9.52
CA VAL A 83 11.24 -0.08 -8.32
C VAL A 83 11.96 -0.87 -7.23
N ALA A 84 13.29 -0.99 -7.31
CA ALA A 84 14.07 -1.85 -6.41
C ALA A 84 13.88 -1.51 -4.91
N HIS A 85 13.62 -0.24 -4.58
CA HIS A 85 13.28 0.17 -3.21
C HIS A 85 11.99 -0.50 -2.73
N ASP A 86 10.94 -0.44 -3.56
CA ASP A 86 9.63 -1.01 -3.26
C ASP A 86 9.62 -2.53 -3.28
N ASP A 87 10.46 -3.16 -4.10
CA ASP A 87 10.67 -4.62 -4.09
C ASP A 87 11.14 -5.12 -2.71
N SER A 88 11.83 -4.26 -1.94
CA SER A 88 12.28 -4.57 -0.58
C SER A 88 11.29 -4.14 0.52
N THR A 89 10.31 -3.29 0.21
CA THR A 89 9.38 -2.68 1.18
C THR A 89 7.90 -2.91 0.84
N LEU A 90 7.33 -2.09 -0.04
CA LEU A 90 5.88 -2.09 -0.32
C LEU A 90 5.39 -3.35 -1.02
N VAL A 91 6.20 -3.93 -1.91
CA VAL A 91 5.84 -5.16 -2.64
C VAL A 91 5.63 -6.33 -1.67
N PRO A 92 6.58 -6.70 -0.79
CA PRO A 92 6.34 -7.78 0.16
C PRO A 92 5.19 -7.45 1.13
N TYR A 93 5.02 -6.20 1.56
CA TYR A 93 3.88 -5.77 2.39
C TYR A 93 2.53 -6.09 1.70
N ILE A 94 2.36 -5.60 0.47
CA ILE A 94 1.14 -5.80 -0.32
C ILE A 94 0.91 -7.29 -0.59
N ARG A 95 1.96 -8.03 -0.97
CA ARG A 95 1.87 -9.47 -1.26
C ARG A 95 1.45 -10.28 -0.05
N HIS A 96 1.85 -9.87 1.15
CA HIS A 96 1.43 -10.55 2.38
C HIS A 96 -0.06 -10.32 2.66
N ALA A 97 -0.53 -9.08 2.53
CA ALA A 97 -1.95 -8.75 2.64
C ALA A 97 -2.82 -9.52 1.60
N GLN A 98 -2.32 -9.70 0.37
CA GLN A 98 -3.01 -10.47 -0.68
C GLN A 98 -3.24 -11.94 -0.32
N ARG A 99 -2.51 -12.51 0.64
CA ARG A 99 -2.77 -13.89 1.10
C ARG A 99 -4.12 -14.01 1.81
N TYR A 100 -4.56 -12.93 2.47
CA TYR A 100 -5.84 -12.85 3.16
C TYR A 100 -6.94 -12.25 2.29
N GLN A 101 -6.59 -11.27 1.43
CA GLN A 101 -7.53 -10.66 0.49
C GLN A 101 -6.98 -10.64 -0.95
N PRO A 102 -7.07 -11.76 -1.69
CA PRO A 102 -6.47 -11.90 -3.01
C PRO A 102 -7.09 -10.97 -4.06
N ASP A 103 -8.35 -10.58 -3.87
CA ASP A 103 -9.10 -9.73 -4.80
C ASP A 103 -9.09 -8.24 -4.38
N MET A 104 -8.25 -7.85 -3.40
CA MET A 104 -8.14 -6.44 -3.03
C MET A 104 -7.70 -5.60 -4.23
N GLN A 105 -8.37 -4.46 -4.38
CA GLN A 105 -8.01 -3.45 -5.37
C GLN A 105 -7.02 -2.46 -4.77
N LEU A 106 -6.04 -2.06 -5.58
CA LEU A 106 -5.10 -1.00 -5.25
C LEU A 106 -5.36 0.21 -6.14
N PHE A 107 -5.29 1.40 -5.56
CA PHE A 107 -5.06 2.62 -6.31
C PHE A 107 -3.72 3.23 -5.91
N ALA A 108 -2.95 3.63 -6.91
CA ALA A 108 -1.64 4.22 -6.73
C ALA A 108 -1.71 5.74 -6.91
N SER A 109 -1.02 6.51 -6.07
CA SER A 109 -0.85 7.95 -6.34
C SER A 109 0.55 8.49 -6.00
N PRO A 110 1.15 9.27 -6.91
CA PRO A 110 2.46 9.86 -6.70
C PRO A 110 2.40 11.05 -5.73
N TRP A 111 3.50 11.29 -5.04
CA TRP A 111 3.70 12.48 -4.21
C TRP A 111 4.53 13.56 -4.89
N SER A 112 5.57 13.15 -5.59
CA SER A 112 6.49 14.04 -6.32
C SER A 112 6.99 13.33 -7.57
N PRO A 113 7.26 14.06 -8.66
CA PRO A 113 8.12 13.54 -9.73
C PRO A 113 9.57 13.38 -9.23
N PRO A 114 10.45 12.80 -10.07
CA PRO A 114 11.88 12.93 -9.91
C PRO A 114 12.36 14.39 -9.76
N THR A 115 13.59 14.58 -9.30
CA THR A 115 14.12 15.93 -9.07
C THR A 115 14.47 16.72 -10.34
N TRP A 116 14.54 16.06 -11.50
CA TRP A 116 15.00 16.61 -12.79
C TRP A 116 13.88 16.81 -13.81
#